data_AF-A0A9Q0HSY9-F1
#
_entry.id   AF-A0A9Q0HSY9-F1
#
_cell.length_a   1.000
_cell.length_b   1.000
_cell.length_c   1.000
_cell.angle_alpha   90.00
_cell.angle_beta   90.00
_cell.angle_gamma   90.00
#
_symmetry.space_group_name_H-M   'P 1'
#
loop_
_entity.id
_entity.type
_entity.pdbx_description
1 polymer ?
#
loop_
_entity_poly.entity_id
_entity_poly.type
_entity_poly.pdbx_seq_one_letter_code
_entity_poly.pdbx_strand_id
1 'polypeptide(L)'
;MSASCGALECMLCLGCTRWAWRRCTFAGSNDSESWPLATLSDFSAIPRFILFSLSSYSSASPELSSTATLYKYVSSPPFSPPYAIYTDQSYKEIILAVQGLGLSRKEDYRLLLDNPPGSQMFKGGFVHRGLLRAATWLLEQEGDTVRQLMHEGGKQWRFVVVGHSLGAGVAALTAVLAANDLGRYGCERREQVRCFIMAPPRCMSLSLAVEYTDVISSVILQASLA
;
A
#
# COMPACT_ATOMS: atom_id res chain seq x y z
N MET A 1 -30.23 -40.95 14.43
CA MET A 1 -29.56 -39.99 13.53
C MET A 1 -29.21 -38.68 14.24
N SER A 2 -28.59 -38.72 15.43
CA SER A 2 -28.28 -37.50 16.23
C SER A 2 -26.78 -37.37 16.56
N ALA A 3 -26.08 -38.49 16.79
CA ALA A 3 -24.64 -38.48 17.07
C ALA A 3 -23.75 -37.98 15.91
N SER A 4 -24.20 -38.14 14.66
CA SER A 4 -23.47 -37.66 13.48
C SER A 4 -23.52 -36.14 13.29
N CYS A 5 -24.55 -35.48 13.83
CA CYS A 5 -24.70 -34.03 13.77
C CYS A 5 -23.76 -33.34 14.77
N GLY A 6 -23.69 -33.86 16.01
CA GLY A 6 -22.79 -33.33 17.05
C GLY A 6 -21.30 -33.54 16.74
N ALA A 7 -20.93 -34.65 16.10
CA ALA A 7 -19.54 -34.87 15.67
C ALA A 7 -19.07 -33.85 14.61
N LEU A 8 -19.97 -33.46 13.70
CA LEU A 8 -19.68 -32.47 12.66
C LEU A 8 -19.47 -31.07 13.27
N GLU A 9 -20.33 -30.70 14.23
CA GLU A 9 -20.20 -29.46 14.99
C GLU A 9 -18.90 -29.41 15.80
N CYS A 10 -18.52 -30.51 16.47
CA CYS A 10 -17.25 -30.59 17.18
C CYS A 10 -16.03 -30.44 16.25
N MET A 11 -16.07 -31.06 15.05
CA MET A 11 -15.00 -30.89 14.06
C MET A 11 -14.90 -29.45 13.54
N LEU A 12 -16.04 -28.80 13.30
CA LEU A 12 -16.11 -27.38 12.95
C LEU A 12 -15.55 -26.50 14.07
N CYS A 13 -15.96 -26.71 15.32
CA CYS A 13 -15.44 -25.99 16.47
C CYS A 13 -13.93 -26.18 16.61
N LEU A 14 -13.43 -27.42 16.59
CA LEU A 14 -11.99 -27.70 16.65
C LEU A 14 -11.21 -27.05 15.49
N GLY A 15 -11.77 -27.07 14.28
CA GLY A 15 -11.23 -26.39 13.12
C GLY A 15 -11.15 -24.88 13.30
N CYS A 16 -12.23 -24.24 13.74
CA CYS A 16 -12.31 -22.81 14.04
C CYS A 16 -11.37 -22.41 15.17
N THR A 17 -11.32 -23.17 16.27
CA THR A 17 -10.41 -22.93 17.40
C THR A 17 -8.96 -23.08 16.98
N ARG A 18 -8.62 -24.09 16.18
CA ARG A 18 -7.25 -24.27 15.66
C ARG A 18 -6.87 -23.16 14.68
N TRP A 19 -7.80 -22.73 13.82
CA TRP A 19 -7.59 -21.60 12.93
C TRP A 19 -7.37 -20.30 13.70
N ALA A 20 -8.23 -20.02 14.69
CA ALA A 20 -8.13 -18.84 15.55
C ALA A 20 -6.83 -18.86 16.38
N TRP A 21 -6.49 -20.01 16.97
CA TRP A 21 -5.22 -20.21 17.68
C TRP A 21 -4.04 -19.90 16.76
N ARG A 22 -3.96 -20.54 15.58
CA ARG A 22 -2.88 -20.24 14.62
C ARG A 22 -2.85 -18.78 14.23
N ARG A 23 -4.00 -18.13 14.00
CA ARG A 23 -4.01 -16.72 13.60
C ARG A 23 -3.55 -15.79 14.74
N CYS A 24 -3.92 -16.11 15.98
CA CYS A 24 -3.61 -15.29 17.15
C CYS A 24 -2.21 -15.55 17.71
N THR A 25 -1.67 -16.77 17.57
CA THR A 25 -0.35 -17.14 18.13
C THR A 25 0.78 -17.09 17.10
N PHE A 26 0.48 -17.09 15.80
CA PHE A 26 1.51 -16.95 14.77
C PHE A 26 1.84 -15.46 14.59
N ALA A 27 2.90 -15.03 15.27
CA ALA A 27 3.45 -13.70 15.15
C ALA A 27 4.34 -13.60 13.90
N GLY A 28 4.29 -12.46 13.21
CA GLY A 28 5.14 -12.19 12.03
C GLY A 28 6.64 -12.16 12.35
N SER A 29 7.03 -12.21 13.63
CA SER A 29 8.43 -12.38 14.05
C SER A 29 9.06 -13.66 13.51
N ASN A 30 8.28 -14.72 13.39
CA ASN A 30 8.76 -16.00 12.87
C ASN A 30 9.02 -15.93 11.36
N ASP A 31 8.32 -15.05 10.64
CA ASP A 31 8.44 -14.93 9.18
C ASP A 31 9.76 -14.27 8.77
N SER A 32 10.32 -13.39 9.62
CA SER A 32 11.55 -12.65 9.34
C SER A 32 12.77 -13.15 10.13
N GLU A 33 12.65 -14.23 10.90
CA GLU A 33 13.73 -14.76 11.74
C GLU A 33 14.97 -15.15 10.92
N SER A 34 14.76 -15.62 9.69
CA SER A 34 15.82 -16.01 8.76
C SER A 34 16.23 -14.90 7.78
N TRP A 35 15.63 -13.71 7.88
CA TRP A 35 15.90 -12.63 6.92
C TRP A 35 17.24 -11.96 7.24
N PRO A 36 18.01 -11.53 6.22
CA PRO A 36 19.21 -10.75 6.44
C PRO A 36 18.87 -9.41 7.10
N LEU A 37 19.78 -8.91 7.93
CA LEU A 37 19.65 -7.57 8.50
C LEU A 37 19.64 -6.53 7.38
N ALA A 38 18.73 -5.55 7.49
CA ALA A 38 18.66 -4.43 6.56
C ALA A 38 19.94 -3.59 6.65
N THR A 39 20.47 -3.21 5.49
CA THR A 39 21.63 -2.31 5.41
C THR A 39 21.22 -0.86 5.66
N LEU A 40 22.21 0.00 5.96
CA LEU A 40 21.96 1.44 6.09
C LEU A 40 21.36 2.03 4.81
N SER A 41 21.79 1.56 3.63
CA SER A 41 21.23 1.97 2.35
C SER A 41 19.76 1.59 2.20
N ASP A 42 19.37 0.39 2.64
CA ASP A 42 17.99 -0.09 2.57
C ASP A 42 17.07 0.79 3.43
N PHE A 43 17.57 1.22 4.60
CA PHE A 43 16.80 2.02 5.55
C PHE A 43 16.84 3.53 5.29
N SER A 44 17.89 4.05 4.63
CA SER A 44 18.17 5.50 4.54
C SER A 44 16.99 6.34 4.04
N ALA A 45 16.22 5.83 3.08
CA ALA A 45 15.07 6.54 2.50
C ALA A 45 13.77 6.37 3.31
N ILE A 46 13.66 5.33 4.15
CA ILE A 46 12.42 4.95 4.83
C ILE A 46 11.89 6.07 5.75
N PRO A 47 12.69 6.71 6.63
CA PRO A 47 12.21 7.79 7.49
C PRO A 47 11.54 8.93 6.72
N ARG A 48 12.10 9.30 5.56
CA ARG A 48 11.54 10.36 4.72
C ARG A 48 10.15 9.99 4.20
N PHE A 49 9.96 8.77 3.72
CA PHE A 49 8.66 8.31 3.22
C PHE A 49 7.63 8.10 4.34
N ILE A 50 8.07 7.73 5.55
CA ILE A 50 7.21 7.74 6.74
C ILE A 50 6.69 9.15 6.99
N LEU A 51 7.56 10.16 6.91
CA LEU A 51 7.15 11.56 7.09
C LEU A 51 6.16 12.00 6.02
N PHE A 52 6.36 11.69 4.74
CA PHE A 52 5.36 11.98 3.71
C PHE A 52 4.00 11.30 4.00
N SER A 53 4.03 10.04 4.44
CA SER A 53 2.80 9.34 4.81
C SER A 53 2.10 10.01 6.00
N LEU A 54 2.84 10.49 7.01
CA LEU A 54 2.27 11.18 8.18
C LEU A 54 1.80 12.60 7.86
N SER A 55 2.58 13.38 7.12
CA SER A 55 2.27 14.75 6.72
C SER A 55 1.02 14.84 5.86
N SER A 56 0.68 13.77 5.14
CA SER A 56 -0.59 13.69 4.41
C SER A 56 -1.80 13.89 5.33
N TYR A 57 -1.75 13.47 6.60
CA TYR A 57 -2.83 13.68 7.58
C TYR A 57 -2.96 15.12 8.06
N SER A 58 -1.84 15.84 8.14
CA SER A 58 -1.80 17.25 8.56
C SER A 58 -2.04 18.22 7.40
N SER A 59 -2.21 17.71 6.17
CA SER A 59 -2.37 18.52 4.95
C SER A 59 -1.24 19.53 4.76
N ALA A 60 -0.06 19.21 5.26
CA ALA A 60 1.11 20.09 5.30
C ALA A 60 2.28 19.47 4.54
N SER A 61 3.24 20.31 4.16
CA SER A 61 4.55 19.81 3.72
C SER A 61 5.27 19.14 4.90
N PRO A 62 6.02 18.04 4.68
CA PRO A 62 6.81 17.42 5.74
C PRO A 62 7.90 18.38 6.24
N GLU A 63 7.87 18.69 7.54
CA GLU A 63 8.78 19.66 8.18
C GLU A 63 10.26 19.35 7.98
N LEU A 64 10.61 18.08 7.77
CA LEU A 64 11.99 17.62 7.60
C LEU A 64 12.49 17.66 6.15
N SER A 65 11.64 17.92 5.14
CA SER A 65 12.08 18.07 3.75
C SER A 65 11.98 19.53 3.34
N SER A 66 13.12 20.23 3.36
CA SER A 66 13.22 21.65 3.01
C SER A 66 12.87 21.95 1.54
N THR A 67 12.71 20.93 0.69
CA THR A 67 12.40 21.08 -0.74
C THR A 67 11.10 20.42 -1.19
N ALA A 68 10.38 19.74 -0.28
CA ALA A 68 9.11 19.13 -0.61
C ALA A 68 7.97 20.16 -0.56
N THR A 69 7.23 20.27 -1.65
CA THR A 69 6.07 21.15 -1.76
C THR A 69 4.81 20.33 -1.90
N LEU A 70 3.79 20.66 -1.11
CA LEU A 70 2.44 20.12 -1.31
C LEU A 70 1.88 20.70 -2.62
N TYR A 71 1.67 19.84 -3.60
CA TYR A 71 1.07 20.21 -4.88
C TYR A 71 -0.46 20.17 -4.82
N LYS A 72 -1.01 19.12 -4.23
CA LYS A 72 -2.47 18.92 -4.12
C LYS A 72 -2.80 18.09 -2.89
N TYR A 73 -3.91 18.41 -2.24
CA TYR A 73 -4.48 17.60 -1.16
C TYR A 73 -5.97 17.36 -1.42
N VAL A 74 -6.41 16.11 -1.23
CA VAL A 74 -7.80 15.69 -1.40
C VAL A 74 -8.28 15.04 -0.11
N SER A 75 -9.08 15.78 0.65
CA SER A 75 -9.53 15.40 1.99
C SER A 75 -10.69 14.41 2.00
N SER A 76 -11.58 14.46 0.99
CA SER A 76 -12.79 13.63 0.96
C SER A 76 -13.09 12.99 -0.40
N PRO A 77 -12.22 12.10 -0.91
CA PRO A 77 -12.52 11.37 -2.12
C PRO A 77 -13.59 10.29 -1.87
N PRO A 78 -14.49 10.02 -2.83
CA PRO A 78 -15.60 9.08 -2.66
C PRO A 78 -15.19 7.61 -2.73
N PHE A 79 -14.13 7.29 -3.47
CA PHE A 79 -13.71 5.91 -3.77
C PHE A 79 -12.26 5.61 -3.40
N SER A 80 -11.64 6.48 -2.59
CA SER A 80 -10.27 6.32 -2.08
C SER A 80 -10.20 6.88 -0.66
N PRO A 81 -9.25 6.44 0.17
CA PRO A 81 -8.82 7.23 1.32
C PRO A 81 -8.30 8.61 0.88
N PRO A 82 -8.29 9.61 1.77
CA PRO A 82 -7.67 10.90 1.48
C PRO A 82 -6.21 10.75 1.05
N TYR A 83 -5.72 11.68 0.24
CA TYR A 83 -4.35 11.62 -0.26
C TYR A 83 -3.79 13.01 -0.57
N ALA A 84 -2.46 13.07 -0.66
CA ALA A 84 -1.71 14.25 -1.04
C ALA A 84 -0.73 13.92 -2.18
N ILE A 85 -0.50 14.88 -3.06
CA ILE A 85 0.57 14.85 -4.06
C ILE A 85 1.60 15.90 -3.64
N TYR A 86 2.85 15.47 -3.55
CA TYR A 86 3.99 16.33 -3.28
C TYR A 86 4.96 16.30 -4.46
N THR A 87 5.71 17.39 -4.63
CA THR A 87 6.88 17.42 -5.50
C THR A 87 8.12 17.69 -4.66
N ASP A 88 9.18 16.92 -4.87
CA ASP A 88 10.46 17.08 -4.19
C ASP A 88 11.56 17.32 -5.22
N GLN A 89 12.00 18.57 -5.32
CA GLN A 89 12.99 19.00 -6.31
C GLN A 89 14.39 18.48 -6.03
N SER A 90 14.74 18.21 -4.77
CA SER A 90 16.06 17.68 -4.42
C SER A 90 16.21 16.22 -4.84
N TYR A 91 15.16 15.43 -4.60
CA TYR A 91 15.15 14.00 -4.90
C TYR A 91 14.64 13.68 -6.31
N LYS A 92 14.10 14.69 -7.03
CA LYS A 92 13.45 14.56 -8.35
C LYS A 92 12.32 13.55 -8.27
N GLU A 93 11.37 13.79 -7.38
CA GLU A 93 10.28 12.86 -7.09
C GLU A 93 8.93 13.56 -7.07
N ILE A 94 7.92 12.86 -7.60
CA ILE A 94 6.50 13.14 -7.33
C ILE A 94 6.05 12.07 -6.34
N ILE A 95 5.57 12.49 -5.17
CA ILE A 95 5.15 11.59 -4.11
C ILE A 95 3.63 11.63 -3.97
N LEU A 96 2.95 10.53 -4.28
CA LEU A 96 1.54 10.33 -4.00
C LEU A 96 1.39 9.61 -2.65
N ALA A 97 0.99 10.34 -1.62
CA ALA A 97 0.81 9.84 -0.27
C ALA A 97 -0.66 9.54 0.02
N VAL A 98 -0.99 8.27 0.22
CA VAL A 98 -2.36 7.81 0.51
C VAL A 98 -2.52 7.54 2.00
N GLN A 99 -3.49 8.20 2.63
CA GLN A 99 -3.79 8.04 4.04
C GLN A 99 -4.38 6.65 4.34
N GLY A 100 -4.19 6.21 5.58
CA GLY A 100 -4.84 5.04 6.14
C GLY A 100 -6.31 5.25 6.48
N LEU A 101 -6.89 4.25 7.15
CA LEU A 101 -8.30 4.22 7.54
C LEU A 101 -8.67 5.42 8.44
N GLY A 102 -9.59 6.26 7.98
CA GLY A 102 -10.27 7.24 8.82
C GLY A 102 -11.39 6.57 9.62
N LEU A 103 -11.28 6.52 10.95
CA LEU A 103 -12.25 5.80 11.79
C LEU A 103 -13.70 6.30 11.67
N SER A 104 -13.88 7.56 11.28
CA SER A 104 -15.19 8.19 11.04
C SER A 104 -15.69 8.06 9.58
N ARG A 105 -14.86 7.58 8.65
CA ARG A 105 -15.17 7.51 7.21
C ARG A 105 -15.71 6.15 6.84
N LYS A 106 -17.01 6.07 6.56
CA LYS A 106 -17.69 4.82 6.17
C LYS A 106 -17.15 4.26 4.85
N GLU A 107 -16.71 5.13 3.96
CA GLU A 107 -16.16 4.83 2.64
C GLU A 107 -14.91 3.95 2.77
N ASP A 108 -14.06 4.25 3.75
CA ASP A 108 -12.82 3.52 3.99
C ASP A 108 -13.09 2.09 4.50
N TYR A 109 -14.13 1.90 5.32
CA TYR A 109 -14.58 0.55 5.70
C TYR A 109 -15.20 -0.21 4.52
N ARG A 110 -15.96 0.48 3.65
CA ARG A 110 -16.51 -0.17 2.44
C ARG A 110 -15.38 -0.69 1.56
N LEU A 111 -14.31 0.09 1.40
CA LEU A 111 -13.11 -0.32 0.68
C LEU A 111 -12.49 -1.58 1.29
N LEU A 112 -12.26 -1.57 2.60
CA LEU A 112 -11.63 -2.68 3.32
C LEU A 112 -12.48 -3.96 3.30
N LEU A 113 -13.80 -3.83 3.36
CA LEU A 113 -14.72 -4.96 3.40
C LEU A 113 -15.15 -5.44 2.00
N ASP A 114 -14.81 -4.69 0.94
CA ASP A 114 -15.09 -5.07 -0.44
C ASP A 114 -14.11 -6.15 -0.94
N ASN A 115 -14.20 -7.36 -0.39
CA ASN A 115 -13.36 -8.49 -0.80
C ASN A 115 -14.01 -9.88 -0.63
N PRO A 116 -14.91 -10.27 -1.54
CA PRO A 116 -15.55 -11.59 -1.48
C PRO A 116 -14.55 -12.74 -1.73
N PRO A 117 -14.81 -13.97 -1.23
CA PRO A 117 -13.94 -15.13 -1.47
C PRO A 117 -13.70 -15.40 -2.98
N GLY A 118 -12.46 -15.74 -3.35
CA GLY A 118 -12.04 -15.86 -4.76
C GLY A 118 -11.75 -14.52 -5.46
N SER A 119 -11.58 -13.45 -4.67
CA SER A 119 -11.56 -12.06 -5.13
C SER A 119 -10.54 -11.75 -6.22
N GLN A 120 -11.06 -11.10 -7.26
CA GLN A 120 -10.39 -10.35 -8.33
C GLN A 120 -9.05 -10.92 -8.81
N MET A 121 -9.14 -11.73 -9.88
CA MET A 121 -7.95 -12.09 -10.64
C MET A 121 -7.31 -10.85 -11.25
N PHE A 122 -5.99 -10.78 -11.15
CA PHE A 122 -5.17 -9.75 -11.78
C PHE A 122 -3.81 -10.37 -12.14
N LYS A 123 -3.47 -10.33 -13.44
CA LYS A 123 -2.20 -10.86 -13.98
C LYS A 123 -1.80 -12.25 -13.45
N GLY A 124 -2.74 -13.19 -13.42
CA GLY A 124 -2.47 -14.56 -12.98
C GLY A 124 -2.34 -14.74 -11.46
N GLY A 125 -2.48 -13.67 -10.68
CA GLY A 125 -2.63 -13.69 -9.24
C GLY A 125 -3.99 -13.18 -8.77
N PHE A 126 -4.11 -12.94 -7.48
CA PHE A 126 -5.31 -12.39 -6.85
C PHE A 126 -4.98 -11.10 -6.12
N VAL A 127 -5.88 -10.13 -6.18
CA VAL A 127 -5.75 -8.85 -5.47
C VAL A 127 -7.01 -8.54 -4.69
N HIS A 128 -6.86 -7.70 -3.66
CA HIS A 128 -8.00 -7.24 -2.89
C HIS A 128 -8.87 -6.32 -3.75
N ARG A 129 -10.14 -6.68 -3.96
CA ARG A 129 -11.04 -6.00 -4.92
C ARG A 129 -11.24 -4.52 -4.59
N GLY A 130 -11.62 -4.21 -3.36
CA GLY A 130 -11.83 -2.83 -2.91
C GLY A 130 -10.59 -1.96 -3.09
N LEU A 131 -9.44 -2.41 -2.58
CA LEU A 131 -8.16 -1.71 -2.73
C LEU A 131 -7.77 -1.50 -4.20
N LEU A 132 -7.98 -2.49 -5.08
CA LEU A 132 -7.73 -2.35 -6.51
C LEU A 132 -8.62 -1.24 -7.11
N ARG A 133 -9.91 -1.22 -6.77
CA ARG A 133 -10.84 -0.20 -7.28
C ARG A 133 -10.44 1.21 -6.84
N ALA A 134 -9.98 1.39 -5.59
CA ALA A 134 -9.44 2.68 -5.17
C ALA A 134 -8.17 3.06 -5.93
N ALA A 135 -7.25 2.11 -6.12
CA ALA A 135 -6.03 2.35 -6.86
C ALA A 135 -6.30 2.75 -8.33
N THR A 136 -7.24 2.05 -8.99
CA THR A 136 -7.71 2.41 -10.34
C THR A 136 -8.33 3.79 -10.36
N TRP A 137 -9.27 4.07 -9.45
CA TRP A 137 -9.92 5.39 -9.37
C TRP A 137 -8.90 6.51 -9.14
N LEU A 138 -7.92 6.29 -8.26
CA LEU A 138 -6.88 7.27 -7.96
C LEU A 138 -6.05 7.61 -9.19
N LEU A 139 -5.69 6.62 -10.01
CA LEU A 139 -4.96 6.83 -11.26
C LEU A 139 -5.83 7.42 -12.38
N GLU A 140 -7.14 7.17 -12.38
CA GLU A 140 -8.08 7.86 -13.27
C GLU A 140 -8.17 9.35 -12.93
N GLN A 141 -8.15 9.72 -11.63
CA GLN A 141 -8.21 11.12 -11.22
C GLN A 141 -6.88 11.86 -11.38
N GLU A 142 -5.78 11.22 -11.01
CA GLU A 142 -4.48 11.90 -10.89
C GLU A 142 -3.46 11.47 -11.94
N GLY A 143 -3.78 10.53 -12.82
CA GLY A 143 -2.85 10.04 -13.83
C GLY A 143 -2.34 11.13 -14.76
N ASP A 144 -3.21 12.04 -15.19
CA ASP A 144 -2.82 13.18 -16.04
C ASP A 144 -1.99 14.22 -15.27
N THR A 145 -2.32 14.48 -13.99
CA THR A 145 -1.49 15.30 -13.09
C THR A 145 -0.09 14.73 -12.96
N VAL A 146 0.04 13.43 -12.66
CA VAL A 146 1.33 12.74 -12.52
C VAL A 146 2.11 12.80 -13.82
N ARG A 147 1.46 12.51 -14.96
CA ARG A 147 2.09 12.57 -16.27
C ARG A 147 2.63 13.96 -16.59
N GLN A 148 1.84 15.01 -16.33
CA GLN A 148 2.27 16.39 -16.53
C GLN A 148 3.51 16.71 -15.69
N LEU A 149 3.46 16.41 -14.38
CA LEU A 149 4.57 16.67 -13.48
C LEU A 149 5.84 15.89 -13.86
N MET A 150 5.70 14.63 -14.31
CA MET A 150 6.81 13.82 -14.80
C MET A 150 7.44 14.43 -16.07
N HIS A 151 6.62 14.96 -16.98
CA HIS A 151 7.13 15.66 -18.17
C HIS A 151 7.85 16.97 -17.82
N GLU A 152 7.29 17.77 -16.91
CA GLU A 152 7.90 19.02 -16.43
C GLU A 152 9.22 18.78 -15.70
N GLY A 153 9.29 17.71 -14.91
CA GLY A 153 10.49 17.32 -14.19
C GLY A 153 11.59 16.77 -15.09
N GLY A 154 11.22 16.04 -16.15
CA GLY A 154 12.13 15.40 -17.09
C GLY A 154 12.58 13.99 -16.65
N LYS A 155 13.46 13.38 -17.43
CA LYS A 155 13.77 11.93 -17.39
C LYS A 155 14.36 11.40 -16.07
N GLN A 156 14.90 12.28 -15.23
CA GLN A 156 15.47 11.92 -13.93
C GLN A 156 14.41 11.77 -12.85
N TRP A 157 13.17 12.19 -13.11
CA TRP A 157 12.12 12.16 -12.12
C TRP A 157 11.56 10.77 -11.92
N ARG A 158 11.05 10.55 -10.71
CA ARG A 158 10.44 9.30 -10.28
C ARG A 158 9.05 9.56 -9.73
N PHE A 159 8.15 8.64 -10.03
CA PHE A 159 6.83 8.58 -9.43
C PHE A 159 6.86 7.62 -8.23
N VAL A 160 6.70 8.17 -7.04
CA VAL A 160 6.74 7.43 -5.78
C VAL A 160 5.36 7.41 -5.15
N VAL A 161 4.88 6.22 -4.78
CA VAL A 161 3.61 6.06 -4.06
C VAL A 161 3.90 5.62 -2.63
N VAL A 162 3.35 6.32 -1.64
CA VAL A 162 3.52 5.97 -0.23
C VAL A 162 2.18 5.84 0.47
N GLY A 163 2.14 5.07 1.53
CA GLY A 163 0.93 4.96 2.34
C GLY A 163 1.12 4.11 3.59
N HIS A 164 0.16 4.24 4.51
CA HIS A 164 0.15 3.51 5.77
C HIS A 164 -1.16 2.73 5.94
N SER A 165 -1.10 1.52 6.51
CA SER A 165 -2.27 0.69 6.84
C SER A 165 -3.20 0.52 5.63
N LEU A 166 -4.46 0.94 5.67
CA LEU A 166 -5.36 0.87 4.51
C LEU A 166 -4.76 1.54 3.24
N GLY A 167 -4.17 2.72 3.42
CA GLY A 167 -3.53 3.48 2.35
C GLY A 167 -2.30 2.79 1.78
N ALA A 168 -1.58 2.01 2.59
CA ALA A 168 -0.48 1.18 2.12
C ALA A 168 -0.96 0.11 1.11
N GLY A 169 -2.14 -0.47 1.34
CA GLY A 169 -2.74 -1.44 0.41
C GLY A 169 -3.17 -0.79 -0.91
N VAL A 170 -3.74 0.41 -0.86
CA VAL A 170 -4.07 1.20 -2.05
C VAL A 170 -2.79 1.60 -2.79
N ALA A 171 -1.81 2.16 -2.09
CA ALA A 171 -0.52 2.57 -2.64
C ALA A 171 0.22 1.44 -3.36
N ALA A 172 0.24 0.25 -2.77
CA ALA A 172 0.85 -0.93 -3.39
C ALA A 172 0.20 -1.26 -4.74
N LEU A 173 -1.14 -1.30 -4.80
CA LEU A 173 -1.85 -1.60 -6.04
C LEU A 173 -1.79 -0.46 -7.05
N THR A 174 -1.71 0.80 -6.60
CA THR A 174 -1.45 1.96 -7.46
C THR A 174 -0.08 1.83 -8.13
N ALA A 175 0.95 1.43 -7.38
CA ALA A 175 2.28 1.21 -7.94
C ALA A 175 2.32 0.02 -8.91
N VAL A 176 1.61 -1.07 -8.62
CA VAL A 176 1.45 -2.20 -9.56
C VAL A 176 0.82 -1.72 -10.86
N LEU A 177 -0.29 -0.98 -10.80
CA LEU A 177 -0.95 -0.46 -12.00
C LEU A 177 -0.05 0.50 -12.78
N ALA A 178 0.65 1.41 -12.09
CA ALA A 178 1.58 2.35 -12.71
C ALA A 178 2.77 1.66 -13.39
N ALA A 179 3.36 0.65 -12.74
CA ALA A 179 4.48 -0.13 -13.28
C ALA A 179 4.08 -0.98 -14.51
N ASN A 180 2.79 -1.19 -14.73
CA ASN A 180 2.24 -1.92 -15.88
C ASN A 180 1.83 -1.02 -17.05
N ASP A 181 1.72 0.29 -16.84
CA ASP A 181 1.35 1.27 -17.86
C ASP A 181 2.18 2.55 -17.69
N LEU A 182 3.50 2.40 -17.83
CA LEU A 182 4.48 3.46 -17.57
C LEU A 182 4.18 4.73 -18.39
N GLY A 183 3.81 4.55 -19.66
CA GLY A 183 3.54 5.65 -20.60
C GLY A 183 2.36 6.52 -20.17
N ARG A 184 1.32 5.93 -19.57
CA ARG A 184 0.18 6.69 -19.04
C ARG A 184 0.58 7.70 -17.96
N TYR A 185 1.63 7.41 -17.21
CA TYR A 185 2.11 8.24 -16.09
C TYR A 185 3.42 8.97 -16.37
N GLY A 186 3.83 9.08 -17.64
CA GLY A 186 5.04 9.80 -18.04
C GLY A 186 6.35 9.13 -17.62
N CYS A 187 6.32 7.84 -17.26
CA CYS A 187 7.50 7.04 -16.96
C CYS A 187 8.03 6.38 -18.24
N GLU A 188 9.34 6.41 -18.46
CA GLU A 188 10.01 5.69 -19.56
C GLU A 188 10.53 4.33 -19.10
N ARG A 189 10.93 4.23 -17.82
CA ARG A 189 11.58 3.05 -17.24
C ARG A 189 10.85 2.63 -15.98
N ARG A 190 10.73 1.32 -15.76
CA ARG A 190 10.06 0.74 -14.59
C ARG A 190 10.67 1.20 -13.27
N GLU A 191 11.98 1.44 -13.23
CA GLU A 191 12.69 1.95 -12.05
C GLU A 191 12.24 3.35 -11.59
N GLN A 192 11.55 4.10 -12.46
CA GLN A 192 10.98 5.39 -12.10
C GLN A 192 9.74 5.25 -11.24
N VAL A 193 9.12 4.08 -11.20
CA VAL A 193 8.01 3.78 -10.28
C VAL A 193 8.57 3.13 -9.03
N ARG A 194 8.29 3.74 -7.87
CA ARG A 194 8.70 3.23 -6.57
C ARG A 194 7.53 3.30 -5.59
N CYS A 195 7.53 2.41 -4.62
CA CYS A 195 6.49 2.37 -3.61
C CYS A 195 7.05 2.01 -2.26
N PHE A 196 6.72 2.80 -1.23
CA PHE A 196 7.14 2.58 0.14
C PHE A 196 5.92 2.56 1.03
N ILE A 197 5.63 1.40 1.61
CA ILE A 197 4.38 1.17 2.32
C ILE A 197 4.62 0.73 3.76
N MET A 198 3.84 1.28 4.69
CA MET A 198 4.01 1.05 6.12
C MET A 198 2.83 0.26 6.69
N ALA A 199 3.13 -0.83 7.39
CA ALA A 199 2.14 -1.74 7.96
C ALA A 199 1.01 -2.14 6.97
N PRO A 200 1.34 -2.61 5.76
CA PRO A 200 0.34 -2.92 4.74
C PRO A 200 -0.58 -4.07 5.15
N PRO A 201 -1.88 -4.04 4.79
CA PRO A 201 -2.71 -5.24 4.79
C PRO A 201 -2.22 -6.17 3.67
N ARG A 202 -2.62 -7.46 3.75
CA ARG A 202 -2.47 -8.36 2.60
C ARG A 202 -3.40 -7.89 1.48
N CYS A 203 -2.82 -7.30 0.43
CA CYS A 203 -3.56 -6.71 -0.68
C CYS A 203 -3.40 -7.48 -2.00
N MET A 204 -2.47 -8.44 -2.09
CA MET A 204 -2.23 -9.26 -3.28
C MET A 204 -1.67 -10.64 -2.93
N SER A 205 -1.71 -11.57 -3.89
CA SER A 205 -1.12 -12.90 -3.77
C SER A 205 0.41 -12.85 -3.71
N LEU A 206 1.02 -13.87 -3.11
CA LEU A 206 2.49 -13.95 -2.97
C LEU A 206 3.21 -13.87 -4.33
N SER A 207 2.67 -14.50 -5.38
CA SER A 207 3.23 -14.43 -6.73
C SER A 207 3.37 -12.99 -7.25
N LEU A 208 2.34 -12.17 -7.05
CA LEU A 208 2.38 -10.76 -7.41
C LEU A 208 3.34 -10.01 -6.49
N ALA A 209 3.30 -10.25 -5.18
CA ALA A 209 4.22 -9.60 -4.26
C ALA A 209 5.69 -9.85 -4.65
N VAL A 210 6.04 -11.06 -5.09
CA VAL A 210 7.38 -11.42 -5.60
C VAL A 210 7.70 -10.71 -6.92
N GLU A 211 6.75 -10.66 -7.87
CA GLU A 211 6.91 -9.99 -9.16
C GLU A 211 7.22 -8.49 -9.02
N TYR A 212 6.69 -7.81 -8.01
CA TYR A 212 6.86 -6.37 -7.79
C TYR A 212 7.86 -6.02 -6.68
N THR A 213 8.75 -6.94 -6.31
CA THR A 213 9.83 -6.69 -5.33
C THR A 213 10.80 -5.59 -5.77
N ASP A 214 10.89 -5.32 -7.07
CA ASP A 214 11.71 -4.25 -7.65
C ASP A 214 11.06 -2.86 -7.57
N VAL A 215 9.77 -2.80 -7.24
CA VAL A 215 8.97 -1.57 -7.18
C VAL A 215 8.52 -1.26 -5.76
N ILE A 216 8.13 -2.28 -4.97
CA ILE A 216 7.44 -2.11 -3.69
C ILE A 216 8.32 -2.57 -2.53
N SER A 217 8.59 -1.64 -1.61
CA SER A 217 9.23 -1.91 -0.34
C SER A 217 8.23 -1.80 0.80
N SER A 218 8.02 -2.89 1.55
CA SER A 218 7.15 -2.92 2.72
C SER A 218 7.94 -2.75 4.01
N VAL A 219 7.44 -1.91 4.90
CA VAL A 219 8.04 -1.62 6.20
C VAL A 219 7.05 -2.05 7.28
N ILE A 220 7.46 -3.02 8.09
CA ILE A 220 6.67 -3.55 9.20
C ILE A 220 7.45 -3.33 10.47
N LEU A 221 6.87 -2.59 11.41
CA LEU A 221 7.44 -2.46 12.74
C LEU A 221 7.18 -3.76 13.50
N GLN A 222 8.24 -4.47 13.87
CA GLN A 222 8.13 -5.58 14.80
C GLN A 222 7.91 -5.02 16.20
N ALA A 223 6.70 -5.20 16.75
CA ALA A 223 6.48 -5.00 18.16
C ALA A 223 7.09 -6.18 18.92
N SER A 224 8.30 -6.01 19.45
CA SER A 224 8.79 -6.88 20.51
C SER A 224 8.00 -6.56 21.76
N LEU A 225 6.99 -7.37 22.09
CA LEU A 225 6.44 -7.41 23.45
C LEU A 225 7.55 -8.04 24.32
N ALA A 226 8.42 -7.19 24.85
CA ALA A 226 9.37 -7.55 25.91
C ALA A 226 8.66 -7.52 27.27
#